data_AF-A0A2V9ZT22-F1
#
_entry.id   AF-A0A2V9ZT22-F1
#
_cell.length_a   1.000
_cell.length_b   1.000
_cell.length_c   1.000
_cell.angle_alpha   90.00
_cell.angle_beta   90.00
_cell.angle_gamma   90.00
#
_symmetry.space_group_name_H-M   'P 1'
#
loop_
_entity.id
_entity.type
_entity.pdbx_description
1 polymer ?
#
loop_
_entity_poly.entity_id
_entity_poly.type
_entity_poly.pdbx_seq_one_letter_code
_entity_poly.pdbx_strand_id
1 'polypeptide(L)'
;MKNIILLLIAFLSFSTISFAQTVSVSSPAAGANVSSPVRFAATANGGGHPVTAMRIYVDNQSMYTVYTNSLNTNLALPSGGHSAVVVAWNSIGQSFTSSLNINVGNPAPTNGGIAVSSPANGATVASPVGIVASATPASGRVITAMRIYVDSSSVYVVNAQNLNTAVNMNAGGHSVVVQAWDNTGAVYKDSLVITVGSPNPTPGPYQNNLTATAKWMAANSMAPDGAILYGSSQINPYYSNLAAIGLTKDPGSYVIVQKWMEWYITHLNWPDKWGLYGTTYDYDYNNGTAASHNDADSTDSYAATFLSLAWAYYSTGDAGAQSYVRTLSYQLDAIGGVIVQTQQSDGLTWAKPDYQIKYLMDNCEAYRGLRDLALIFQNAFGDTAKAQYYNAKADLMLQGINGMWMNGSWAVYKDGVGNLAAPNYSVWYADATSQLFPVMQGVIAPNDARSVQVYSKFNAAWPGWPTLSFNAQDSFPWVMIADAAAVMGDTNRVNTYINSIQSKYVATGFPWPWYNMEAGWFMRLNAYMMGKRPL
;
A
#
# COMPACT_ATOMS: atom_id res chain seq x y z
N MET A 1 5.08 83.77 79.98
CA MET A 1 5.19 83.48 78.53
C MET A 1 5.88 82.13 78.34
N LYS A 2 5.14 81.19 77.72
CA LYS A 2 5.55 80.08 76.84
C LYS A 2 6.55 79.00 77.34
N ASN A 3 5.94 77.87 77.73
CA ASN A 3 6.13 76.47 77.29
C ASN A 3 7.53 75.85 77.28
N ILE A 4 7.77 74.94 78.25
CA ILE A 4 8.82 73.90 78.20
C ILE A 4 8.14 72.56 77.90
N ILE A 5 8.53 71.92 76.80
CA ILE A 5 8.15 70.54 76.43
C ILE A 5 9.27 69.61 76.90
N LEU A 6 8.94 68.68 77.79
CA LEU A 6 9.76 67.52 78.17
C LEU A 6 9.34 66.34 77.29
N LEU A 7 10.26 65.84 76.47
CA LEU A 7 10.06 64.63 75.65
C LEU A 7 10.78 63.45 76.33
N LEU A 8 10.00 62.46 76.78
CA LEU A 8 10.51 61.15 77.22
C LEU A 8 11.09 60.39 76.02
N ILE A 9 12.34 59.92 76.15
CA ILE A 9 12.97 58.97 75.22
C ILE A 9 12.78 57.56 75.81
N ALA A 10 12.00 56.73 75.13
CA ALA A 10 11.90 55.30 75.39
C ALA A 10 13.01 54.55 74.63
N PHE A 11 13.87 53.84 75.36
CA PHE A 11 14.82 52.88 74.78
C PHE A 11 14.07 51.62 74.35
N LEU A 12 13.89 51.41 73.04
CA LEU A 12 13.51 50.11 72.48
C LEU A 12 14.79 49.35 72.12
N SER A 13 15.09 48.27 72.85
CA SER A 13 16.10 47.28 72.47
C SER A 13 15.59 46.45 71.28
N PHE A 14 16.17 46.62 70.10
CA PHE A 14 15.96 45.69 68.97
C PHE A 14 16.81 44.44 69.17
N SER A 15 16.18 43.34 69.61
CA SER A 15 16.75 42.00 69.48
C SER A 15 16.75 41.60 68.00
N THR A 16 17.92 41.33 67.43
CA THR A 16 18.03 40.77 66.08
C THR A 16 17.42 39.37 66.08
N ILE A 17 16.38 39.15 65.27
CA ILE A 17 15.85 37.80 65.01
C ILE A 17 16.88 37.11 64.11
N SER A 18 17.71 36.25 64.68
CA SER A 18 18.61 35.38 63.91
C SER A 18 17.77 34.27 63.26
N PHE A 19 17.68 34.26 61.93
CA PHE A 19 17.13 33.11 61.20
C PHE A 19 18.08 31.92 61.35
N ALA A 20 17.57 30.79 61.82
CA ALA A 20 18.36 29.58 62.01
C ALA A 20 18.97 29.10 60.68
N GLN A 21 20.25 28.72 60.71
CA GLN A 21 20.93 28.08 59.58
C GLN A 21 20.57 26.59 59.56
N THR A 22 20.13 26.08 58.41
CA THR A 22 19.61 24.70 58.31
C THR A 22 19.93 24.05 56.98
N VAL A 23 20.33 22.78 56.99
CA VAL A 23 20.26 21.88 55.83
C VAL A 23 19.08 20.93 56.04
N SER A 24 18.19 20.82 55.05
CA SER A 24 17.10 19.85 55.03
C SER A 24 17.33 18.85 53.90
N VAL A 25 17.57 17.58 54.26
CA VAL A 25 17.65 16.48 53.30
C VAL A 25 16.27 15.86 53.15
N SER A 26 15.68 16.03 51.96
CA SER A 26 14.36 15.51 51.59
C SER A 26 14.40 14.09 51.01
N SER A 27 15.56 13.66 50.52
CA SER A 27 15.80 12.29 50.04
C SER A 27 17.30 11.99 50.10
N PRO A 28 17.72 10.78 50.48
CA PRO A 28 16.89 9.75 51.11
C PRO A 28 16.52 10.13 52.56
N ALA A 29 15.56 9.44 53.16
CA ALA A 29 15.24 9.61 54.58
C ALA A 29 16.34 8.99 55.47
N ALA A 30 16.52 9.51 56.68
CA ALA A 30 17.46 8.92 57.64
C ALA A 30 17.05 7.49 58.00
N GLY A 31 18.00 6.55 57.91
CA GLY A 31 17.78 5.12 58.10
C GLY A 31 17.15 4.39 56.91
N ALA A 32 16.96 5.05 55.77
CA ALA A 32 16.29 4.43 54.62
C ALA A 32 17.09 3.27 54.03
N ASN A 33 16.37 2.20 53.65
CA ASN A 33 16.86 1.18 52.74
C ASN A 33 16.61 1.66 51.30
N VAL A 34 17.66 1.81 50.51
CA VAL A 34 17.60 2.39 49.16
C VAL A 34 18.32 1.51 48.14
N SER A 35 17.97 1.60 46.86
CA SER A 35 18.73 0.98 45.77
C SER A 35 19.77 1.94 45.21
N SER A 36 20.89 1.42 44.72
CA SER A 36 21.84 2.20 43.94
C SER A 36 21.37 2.35 42.48
N PRO A 37 21.50 3.52 41.84
CA PRO A 37 22.01 4.79 42.38
C PRO A 37 21.05 5.46 43.39
N VAL A 38 21.62 6.06 44.44
CA VAL A 38 20.87 6.71 45.52
C VAL A 38 20.59 8.17 45.17
N ARG A 39 19.31 8.57 45.21
CA ARG A 39 18.90 9.96 45.00
C ARG A 39 19.08 10.81 46.26
N PHE A 40 19.98 11.78 46.21
CA PHE A 40 20.16 12.83 47.20
C PHE A 40 19.48 14.12 46.77
N ALA A 41 18.51 14.59 47.55
CA ALA A 41 17.83 15.86 47.36
C ALA A 41 17.81 16.65 48.67
N ALA A 42 18.39 17.86 48.67
CA ALA A 42 18.51 18.68 49.87
C ALA A 42 18.40 20.19 49.54
N THR A 43 17.99 20.97 50.53
CA THR A 43 17.95 22.43 50.48
C THR A 43 18.66 23.02 51.70
N ALA A 44 19.17 24.24 51.58
CA ALA A 44 19.90 24.93 52.64
C ALA A 44 19.39 26.37 52.83
N ASN A 45 19.31 26.80 54.08
CA ASN A 45 19.05 28.18 54.47
C ASN A 45 20.26 28.70 55.26
N GLY A 46 20.92 29.75 54.77
CA GLY A 46 22.08 30.36 55.42
C GLY A 46 21.75 31.41 56.48
N GLY A 47 20.48 31.47 56.91
CA GLY A 47 19.97 32.45 57.85
C GLY A 47 19.90 33.84 57.21
N GLY A 48 20.59 34.81 57.81
CA GLY A 48 20.72 36.17 57.25
C GLY A 48 21.72 36.30 56.09
N HIS A 49 22.40 35.22 55.70
CA HIS A 49 23.45 35.22 54.67
C HIS A 49 23.15 34.21 53.56
N PRO A 50 23.34 34.56 52.26
CA PRO A 50 23.15 33.62 51.15
C PRO A 50 24.03 32.38 51.26
N VAL A 51 23.50 31.21 50.86
CA VAL A 51 24.27 29.97 50.73
C VAL A 51 25.10 30.02 49.45
N THR A 52 26.41 29.76 49.55
CA THR A 52 27.37 29.82 48.45
C THR A 52 27.75 28.45 47.88
N ALA A 53 27.63 27.39 48.67
CA ALA A 53 27.87 26.02 48.22
C ALA A 53 27.15 24.98 49.08
N MET A 54 26.87 23.83 48.47
CA MET A 54 26.50 22.59 49.15
C MET A 54 27.36 21.43 48.62
N ARG A 55 27.70 20.48 49.50
CA ARG A 55 28.46 19.29 49.16
C ARG A 55 27.93 18.06 49.87
N ILE A 56 27.86 16.94 49.16
CA ILE A 56 27.55 15.62 49.70
C ILE A 56 28.86 14.90 49.98
N TYR A 57 29.03 14.46 51.22
CA TYR A 57 30.02 13.49 51.61
C TYR A 57 29.35 12.16 51.88
N VAL A 58 29.96 11.05 51.44
CA VAL A 58 29.57 9.69 51.82
C VAL A 58 30.82 9.00 52.35
N ASP A 59 30.73 8.42 53.55
CA ASP A 59 31.83 7.77 54.26
C ASP A 59 33.12 8.63 54.30
N ASN A 60 32.92 9.91 54.61
CA ASN A 60 33.96 10.96 54.64
C ASN A 60 34.60 11.32 53.29
N GLN A 61 34.11 10.78 52.17
CA GLN A 61 34.56 11.13 50.82
C GLN A 61 33.63 12.15 50.17
N SER A 62 34.20 13.19 49.54
CA SER A 62 33.43 14.19 48.79
C SER A 62 32.91 13.60 47.49
N MET A 63 31.58 13.42 47.37
CA MET A 63 30.96 12.78 46.21
C MET A 63 30.43 13.78 45.20
N TYR A 64 29.89 14.91 45.65
CA TYR A 64 29.21 15.87 44.77
C TYR A 64 29.17 17.27 45.38
N THR A 65 29.46 18.31 44.59
CA THR A 65 29.43 19.72 45.01
C THR A 65 28.58 20.55 44.05
N VAL A 66 27.79 21.48 44.59
CA VAL A 66 27.07 22.51 43.83
C VAL A 66 27.26 23.87 44.49
N TYR A 67 27.24 24.94 43.70
CA TYR A 67 27.38 26.32 44.17
C TYR A 67 26.03 27.03 44.23
N THR A 68 25.07 26.41 44.92
CA THR A 68 23.68 26.88 45.09
C THR A 68 23.12 26.38 46.42
N ASN A 69 21.93 26.86 46.81
CA ASN A 69 21.25 26.52 48.05
C ASN A 69 20.37 25.26 47.97
N SER A 70 20.45 24.49 46.89
CA SER A 70 19.75 23.22 46.72
C SER A 70 20.53 22.22 45.87
N LEU A 71 20.30 20.93 46.08
CA LEU A 71 20.86 19.85 45.27
C LEU A 71 19.82 18.75 45.03
N ASN A 72 19.92 18.08 43.88
CA ASN A 72 19.14 16.90 43.50
C ASN A 72 19.97 16.06 42.52
N THR A 73 20.58 14.97 42.99
CA THR A 73 21.51 14.15 42.21
C THR A 73 21.39 12.66 42.55
N ASN A 74 21.85 11.79 41.67
CA ASN A 74 21.93 10.35 41.89
C ASN A 74 23.40 9.94 42.05
N LEU A 75 23.73 9.28 43.16
CA LEU A 75 25.08 8.78 43.44
C LEU A 75 25.09 7.25 43.41
N ALA A 76 25.93 6.65 42.58
CA ALA A 76 26.17 5.22 42.61
C ALA A 76 26.98 4.87 43.87
N LEU A 77 26.35 4.15 44.79
CA LEU A 77 26.98 3.65 46.02
C LEU A 77 27.00 2.11 45.99
N PRO A 78 28.06 1.45 46.51
CA PRO A 78 28.08 0.01 46.72
C PRO A 78 26.95 -0.47 47.64
N SER A 79 26.70 -1.77 47.69
CA SER A 79 25.79 -2.34 48.69
C SER A 79 26.39 -2.25 50.09
N GLY A 80 25.61 -1.87 51.09
CA GLY A 80 26.04 -1.79 52.49
C GLY A 80 25.52 -0.55 53.21
N GLY A 81 25.88 -0.44 54.49
CA GLY A 81 25.60 0.75 55.29
C GLY A 81 26.55 1.89 54.92
N HIS A 82 25.99 3.07 54.69
CA HIS A 82 26.74 4.29 54.36
C HIS A 82 26.32 5.44 55.28
N SER A 83 27.30 6.26 55.67
CA SER A 83 27.08 7.52 56.40
C SER A 83 27.22 8.69 55.44
N ALA A 84 26.13 9.40 55.18
CA ALA A 84 26.11 10.58 54.34
C ALA A 84 26.02 11.87 55.16
N VAL A 85 26.75 12.90 54.74
CA VAL A 85 26.71 14.24 55.33
C VAL A 85 26.54 15.26 54.21
N VAL A 86 25.47 16.05 54.27
CA VAL A 86 25.29 17.21 53.39
C VAL A 86 25.77 18.44 54.15
N VAL A 87 26.80 19.10 53.62
CA VAL A 87 27.40 20.32 54.17
C VAL A 87 27.00 21.49 53.29
N ALA A 88 26.58 22.60 53.89
CA ALA A 88 26.37 23.87 53.20
C ALA A 88 27.27 24.97 53.79
N TRP A 89 27.65 25.94 52.97
CA TRP A 89 28.40 27.14 53.38
C TRP A 89 27.64 28.40 53.01
N ASN A 90 27.65 29.42 53.88
CA ASN A 90 27.10 30.74 53.57
C ASN A 90 28.19 31.73 53.11
N SER A 91 27.76 32.93 52.70
CA SER A 91 28.63 33.98 52.14
C SER A 91 29.67 34.54 53.11
N ILE A 92 29.57 34.24 54.41
CA ILE A 92 30.56 34.63 55.42
C ILE A 92 31.41 33.43 55.88
N GLY A 93 31.33 32.30 55.17
CA GLY A 93 32.18 31.12 55.38
C GLY A 93 31.72 30.19 56.50
N GLN A 94 30.56 30.44 57.14
CA GLN A 94 30.01 29.52 58.13
C GLN A 94 29.46 28.27 57.45
N SER A 95 29.68 27.11 58.07
CA SER A 95 29.16 25.83 57.59
C SER A 95 28.11 25.25 58.54
N PHE A 96 27.17 24.53 57.96
CA PHE A 96 26.11 23.82 58.68
C PHE A 96 25.77 22.54 57.92
N THR A 97 25.33 21.51 58.64
CA THR A 97 25.27 20.14 58.11
C THR A 97 23.96 19.43 58.45
N SER A 98 23.65 18.42 57.64
CA SER A 98 22.67 17.39 57.96
C SER A 98 23.28 16.03 57.67
N SER A 99 23.28 15.15 58.67
CA SER A 99 23.81 13.79 58.56
C SER A 99 22.67 12.79 58.49
N LEU A 100 22.86 11.74 57.69
CA LEU A 100 21.95 10.61 57.62
C LEU A 100 22.72 9.32 57.35
N ASN A 101 22.28 8.24 57.97
CA ASN A 101 22.73 6.90 57.61
C ASN A 101 21.73 6.30 56.63
N ILE A 102 22.22 5.58 55.64
CA ILE A 102 21.41 4.80 54.70
C ILE A 102 21.97 3.39 54.58
N ASN A 103 21.11 2.46 54.20
CA ASN A 103 21.53 1.11 53.83
C ASN A 103 21.21 0.90 52.35
N VAL A 104 22.24 0.75 51.53
CA VAL A 104 22.09 0.50 50.11
C VAL A 104 21.92 -1.00 49.93
N GLY A 105 20.72 -1.42 49.52
CA GLY A 105 20.42 -2.81 49.27
C GLY A 105 21.27 -3.37 48.13
N ASN A 106 21.49 -4.69 48.15
CA ASN A 106 22.01 -5.38 46.98
C ASN A 106 21.08 -5.06 45.79
N PRO A 107 21.61 -4.76 44.59
CA PRO A 107 20.76 -4.70 43.41
C PRO A 107 19.96 -6.00 43.35
N ALA A 108 18.65 -5.89 43.19
CA ALA A 108 17.79 -7.07 43.09
C ALA A 108 18.38 -7.99 42.00
N PRO A 109 18.47 -9.32 42.24
CA PRO A 109 18.98 -10.23 41.24
C PRO A 109 18.25 -9.99 39.92
N THR A 110 18.99 -9.65 38.87
CA THR A 110 18.42 -9.64 37.53
C THR A 110 18.18 -11.08 37.13
N ASN A 111 16.91 -11.45 36.94
CA ASN A 111 16.57 -12.64 36.19
C ASN A 111 16.87 -12.30 34.73
N GLY A 112 17.98 -12.80 34.20
CA GLY A 112 18.42 -12.47 32.83
C GLY A 112 17.30 -12.62 31.80
N GLY A 113 17.40 -11.90 30.70
CA GLY A 113 16.37 -11.86 29.68
C GLY A 113 16.88 -11.31 28.36
N ILE A 114 16.04 -11.38 27.33
CA ILE A 114 16.27 -10.81 26.02
C ILE A 114 14.98 -10.11 25.58
N ALA A 115 15.12 -8.99 24.88
CA ALA A 115 14.00 -8.25 24.31
C ALA A 115 14.30 -7.86 22.88
N VAL A 116 13.38 -8.15 21.97
CA VAL A 116 13.36 -7.64 20.61
C VAL A 116 12.62 -6.30 20.62
N SER A 117 13.34 -5.21 20.39
CA SER A 117 12.76 -3.86 20.35
C SER A 117 12.23 -3.47 18.97
N SER A 118 12.65 -4.18 17.92
CA SER A 118 12.10 -4.04 16.57
C SER A 118 12.30 -5.32 15.76
N PRO A 119 11.33 -5.74 14.94
CA PRO A 119 9.98 -5.16 14.85
C PRO A 119 9.09 -5.57 16.03
N ALA A 120 7.92 -4.95 16.18
CA ALA A 120 6.94 -5.35 17.19
C ALA A 120 6.28 -6.70 16.82
N ASN A 121 5.82 -7.45 17.82
CA ASN A 121 5.05 -8.67 17.56
C ASN A 121 3.73 -8.34 16.84
N GLY A 122 3.43 -9.08 15.77
CA GLY A 122 2.32 -8.85 14.86
C GLY A 122 2.56 -7.75 13.82
N ALA A 123 3.75 -7.14 13.76
CA ALA A 123 4.03 -6.07 12.81
C ALA A 123 4.03 -6.56 11.35
N THR A 124 3.54 -5.69 10.46
CA THR A 124 3.75 -5.82 9.03
C THR A 124 4.95 -4.97 8.61
N VAL A 125 5.96 -5.59 8.01
CA VAL A 125 7.25 -4.96 7.69
C VAL A 125 7.69 -5.27 6.26
N ALA A 126 8.62 -4.48 5.72
CA ALA A 126 9.25 -4.77 4.43
C ALA A 126 10.53 -5.60 4.62
N SER A 127 10.91 -6.35 3.59
CA SER A 127 12.22 -7.01 3.49
C SER A 127 13.23 -6.06 2.85
N PRO A 128 14.47 -5.95 3.36
CA PRO A 128 15.03 -6.67 4.50
C PRO A 128 14.45 -6.21 5.85
N VAL A 129 14.16 -7.15 6.74
CA VAL A 129 13.56 -6.87 8.05
C VAL A 129 14.63 -6.44 9.04
N GLY A 130 14.51 -5.22 9.57
CA GLY A 130 15.38 -4.70 10.63
C GLY A 130 15.06 -5.31 11.99
N ILE A 131 15.93 -6.18 12.48
CA ILE A 131 15.84 -6.82 13.80
C ILE A 131 16.80 -6.13 14.77
N VAL A 132 16.25 -5.59 15.84
CA VAL A 132 16.99 -4.95 16.93
C VAL A 132 16.63 -5.66 18.22
N ALA A 133 17.63 -6.17 18.93
CA ALA A 133 17.44 -6.87 20.19
C ALA A 133 18.60 -6.63 21.16
N SER A 134 18.29 -6.70 22.45
CA SER A 134 19.28 -6.61 23.53
C SER A 134 19.02 -7.71 24.55
N ALA A 135 20.09 -8.24 25.13
CA ALA A 135 20.06 -9.27 26.16
C ALA A 135 20.77 -8.77 27.43
N THR A 136 20.17 -9.08 28.58
CA THR A 136 20.73 -8.82 29.91
C THR A 136 21.00 -10.15 30.59
N PRO A 137 22.23 -10.43 31.04
CA PRO A 137 22.53 -11.68 31.73
C PRO A 137 21.95 -11.68 33.15
N ALA A 138 21.77 -12.86 33.73
CA ALA A 138 21.52 -12.95 35.17
C ALA A 138 22.71 -12.39 35.96
N SER A 139 22.47 -11.92 37.18
CA SER A 139 23.52 -11.29 38.00
C SER A 139 24.77 -12.17 38.13
N GLY A 140 25.94 -11.57 37.88
CA GLY A 140 27.24 -12.26 37.90
C GLY A 140 27.61 -13.01 36.62
N ARG A 141 26.85 -12.86 35.52
CA ARG A 141 27.08 -13.55 34.24
C ARG A 141 27.29 -12.56 33.10
N VAL A 142 27.73 -13.07 31.95
CA VAL A 142 27.91 -12.29 30.71
C VAL A 142 27.23 -13.00 29.54
N ILE A 143 26.61 -12.24 28.63
CA ILE A 143 26.09 -12.77 27.37
C ILE A 143 27.27 -13.08 26.44
N THR A 144 27.33 -14.31 25.93
CA THR A 144 28.43 -14.80 25.07
C THR A 144 28.06 -14.75 23.58
N ALA A 145 26.78 -14.95 23.24
CA ALA A 145 26.30 -14.87 21.87
C ALA A 145 24.80 -14.57 21.79
N MET A 146 24.38 -14.06 20.64
CA MET A 146 22.99 -13.96 20.20
C MET A 146 22.83 -14.54 18.80
N ARG A 147 21.67 -15.11 18.51
CA ARG A 147 21.31 -15.68 17.20
C ARG A 147 19.87 -15.37 16.84
N ILE A 148 19.63 -15.12 15.56
CA ILE A 148 18.31 -14.95 14.97
C ILE A 148 17.95 -16.23 14.22
N TYR A 149 16.74 -16.74 14.49
CA TYR A 149 16.11 -17.81 13.73
C TYR A 149 14.86 -17.26 13.02
N VAL A 150 14.68 -17.65 11.76
CA VAL A 150 13.47 -17.39 10.97
C VAL A 150 12.91 -18.74 10.55
N ASP A 151 11.67 -19.04 10.92
CA ASP A 151 10.99 -20.30 10.63
C ASP A 151 11.86 -21.52 11.01
N SER A 152 12.44 -21.46 12.22
CA SER A 152 13.37 -22.45 12.79
C SER A 152 14.76 -22.54 12.14
N SER A 153 15.04 -21.76 11.09
CA SER A 153 16.34 -21.72 10.42
C SER A 153 17.25 -20.63 10.99
N SER A 154 18.50 -20.95 11.32
CA SER A 154 19.49 -19.96 11.80
C SER A 154 19.92 -19.04 10.67
N VAL A 155 19.69 -17.73 10.79
CA VAL A 155 19.97 -16.76 9.73
C VAL A 155 21.07 -15.74 10.09
N TYR A 156 21.32 -15.50 11.38
CA TYR A 156 22.33 -14.54 11.82
C TYR A 156 22.84 -14.87 13.21
N VAL A 157 24.14 -14.65 13.47
CA VAL A 157 24.78 -14.84 14.79
C VAL A 157 25.74 -13.70 15.09
N VAL A 158 25.82 -13.28 16.35
CA VAL A 158 26.79 -12.30 16.84
C VAL A 158 27.27 -12.66 18.24
N ASN A 159 28.56 -12.42 18.53
CA ASN A 159 29.15 -12.62 19.86
C ASN A 159 29.06 -11.31 20.68
N ALA A 160 27.83 -10.84 20.91
CA ALA A 160 27.56 -9.60 21.64
C ALA A 160 26.22 -9.69 22.39
N GLN A 161 26.01 -8.80 23.37
CA GLN A 161 24.75 -8.67 24.12
C GLN A 161 23.69 -7.80 23.43
N ASN A 162 24.03 -7.23 22.26
CA ASN A 162 23.13 -6.45 21.42
C ASN A 162 23.27 -6.89 19.97
N LEU A 163 22.18 -6.84 19.21
CA LEU A 163 22.21 -6.95 17.77
C LEU A 163 21.29 -5.90 17.12
N ASN A 164 21.72 -5.40 15.97
CA ASN A 164 20.97 -4.54 15.08
C ASN A 164 21.37 -4.93 13.66
N THR A 165 20.51 -5.66 12.96
CA THR A 165 20.82 -6.21 11.65
C THR A 165 19.58 -6.31 10.78
N ALA A 166 19.78 -6.40 9.46
CA ALA A 166 18.72 -6.57 8.49
C ALA A 166 18.75 -8.00 7.95
N VAL A 167 17.61 -8.70 8.01
CA VAL A 167 17.47 -10.09 7.55
C VAL A 167 16.53 -10.14 6.35
N ASN A 168 17.00 -10.72 5.25
CA ASN A 168 16.16 -10.96 4.07
C ASN A 168 15.15 -12.07 4.38
N MET A 169 13.87 -11.75 4.21
CA MET A 169 12.75 -12.69 4.34
C MET A 169 11.85 -12.57 3.11
N ASN A 170 11.22 -13.68 2.71
CA ASN A 170 10.25 -13.66 1.61
C ASN A 170 8.94 -12.98 2.07
N ALA A 171 8.01 -12.71 1.16
CA ALA A 171 6.69 -12.24 1.53
C ALA A 171 5.90 -13.34 2.23
N GLY A 172 5.17 -13.01 3.29
CA GLY A 172 4.36 -13.95 4.06
C GLY A 172 4.48 -13.78 5.57
N GLY A 173 3.80 -14.65 6.31
CA GLY A 173 3.92 -14.74 7.76
C GLY A 173 5.20 -15.49 8.15
N HIS A 174 5.97 -14.93 9.08
CA HIS A 174 7.22 -15.51 9.57
C HIS A 174 7.25 -15.58 11.10
N SER A 175 7.80 -16.67 11.63
CA SER A 175 8.13 -16.80 13.04
C SER A 175 9.60 -16.44 13.26
N VAL A 176 9.87 -15.37 14.02
CA VAL A 176 11.22 -14.94 14.36
C VAL A 176 11.50 -15.25 15.82
N VAL A 177 12.62 -15.92 16.08
CA VAL A 177 13.12 -16.17 17.44
C VAL A 177 14.49 -15.56 17.57
N VAL A 178 14.67 -14.66 18.53
CA VAL A 178 15.99 -14.19 18.94
C VAL A 178 16.39 -14.92 20.22
N GLN A 179 17.55 -15.55 20.19
CA GLN A 179 18.08 -16.38 21.26
C GLN A 179 19.43 -15.84 21.73
N ALA A 180 19.64 -15.71 23.03
CA ALA A 180 20.92 -15.37 23.65
C ALA A 180 21.44 -16.50 24.53
N TRP A 181 22.76 -16.59 24.69
CA TRP A 181 23.44 -17.48 25.64
C TRP A 181 24.29 -16.67 26.62
N ASP A 182 24.34 -17.09 27.89
CA ASP A 182 25.35 -16.59 28.82
C ASP A 182 26.57 -17.52 28.93
N ASN A 183 27.58 -17.10 29.70
CA ASN A 183 28.80 -17.86 29.94
C ASN A 183 28.62 -19.16 30.74
N THR A 184 27.41 -19.45 31.24
CA THR A 184 27.06 -20.73 31.87
C THR A 184 26.31 -21.67 30.92
N GLY A 185 26.00 -21.20 29.69
CA GLY A 185 25.19 -21.92 28.72
C GLY A 185 23.68 -21.73 28.90
N ALA A 186 23.24 -20.87 29.83
CA ALA A 186 21.83 -20.58 29.99
C ALA A 186 21.29 -19.84 28.76
N VAL A 187 20.05 -20.12 28.39
CA VAL A 187 19.42 -19.64 27.16
C VAL A 187 18.27 -18.71 27.48
N TYR A 188 18.24 -17.56 26.81
CA TYR A 188 17.14 -16.58 26.85
C TYR A 188 16.54 -16.47 25.45
N LYS A 189 15.21 -16.43 25.34
CA LYS A 189 14.51 -16.34 24.05
C LYS A 189 13.42 -15.27 24.08
N ASP A 190 13.28 -14.58 22.96
CA ASP A 190 12.12 -13.75 22.67
C ASP A 190 11.63 -14.09 21.25
N SER A 191 10.32 -14.18 21.10
CA SER A 191 9.67 -14.72 19.90
C SER A 191 8.58 -13.78 19.44
N LEU A 192 8.57 -13.50 18.14
CA LEU A 192 7.57 -12.66 17.50
C LEU A 192 7.11 -13.30 16.20
N VAL A 193 5.85 -13.05 15.86
CA VAL A 193 5.30 -13.34 14.55
C VAL A 193 5.22 -12.02 13.79
N ILE A 194 5.71 -11.99 12.55
CA ILE A 194 5.62 -10.82 11.69
C ILE A 194 5.01 -11.20 10.35
N THR A 195 4.43 -10.22 9.67
CA THR A 195 4.05 -10.36 8.26
C THR A 195 5.03 -9.54 7.44
N VAL A 196 5.82 -10.20 6.60
CA VAL A 196 6.63 -9.50 5.61
C VAL A 196 5.73 -9.22 4.43
N GLY A 197 5.43 -7.95 4.19
CA GLY A 197 4.68 -7.54 3.02
C GLY A 197 5.41 -7.98 1.76
N SER A 198 4.67 -8.33 0.70
CA SER A 198 5.22 -8.31 -0.66
C SER A 198 6.01 -7.02 -0.81
N PRO A 199 7.23 -7.02 -1.36
CA PRO A 199 7.97 -5.78 -1.55
C PRO A 199 7.02 -4.81 -2.22
N ASN A 200 6.61 -3.76 -1.50
CA ASN A 200 5.85 -2.68 -2.07
C ASN A 200 6.83 -2.11 -3.08
N PRO A 201 6.64 -2.34 -4.37
CA PRO A 201 7.73 -2.07 -5.27
C PRO A 201 7.76 -0.55 -5.34
N THR A 202 8.94 0.00 -5.06
CA THR A 202 9.18 1.45 -5.03
C THR A 202 8.42 2.09 -6.19
N PRO A 203 7.59 3.13 -5.98
CA PRO A 203 6.76 3.71 -7.05
C PRO A 203 7.54 4.15 -8.30
N GLY A 204 8.86 4.34 -8.19
CA GLY A 204 9.75 4.77 -9.28
C GLY A 204 9.53 4.03 -10.60
N PRO A 205 9.84 2.73 -10.73
CA PRO A 205 9.69 1.98 -11.98
C PRO A 205 8.27 1.97 -12.56
N TYR A 206 7.22 1.77 -11.77
CA TYR A 206 5.85 1.69 -12.33
C TYR A 206 5.27 3.04 -12.69
N GLN A 207 5.51 4.07 -11.87
CA GLN A 207 5.11 5.42 -12.21
C GLN A 207 5.86 5.90 -13.46
N ASN A 208 7.15 5.55 -13.60
CA ASN A 208 7.92 5.86 -14.80
C ASN A 208 7.35 5.17 -16.04
N ASN A 209 6.99 3.89 -15.94
CA ASN A 209 6.33 3.16 -17.03
C ASN A 209 5.01 3.82 -17.42
N LEU A 210 4.14 4.08 -16.45
CA LEU A 210 2.84 4.69 -16.66
C LEU A 210 2.99 6.06 -17.34
N THR A 211 3.91 6.90 -16.86
CA THR A 211 4.18 8.22 -17.42
C THR A 211 4.78 8.14 -18.82
N ALA A 212 5.73 7.22 -19.06
CA ALA A 212 6.35 7.01 -20.36
C ALA A 212 5.33 6.53 -21.40
N THR A 213 4.44 5.61 -21.01
CA THR A 213 3.39 5.08 -21.88
C THR A 213 2.33 6.13 -22.20
N ALA A 214 1.88 6.93 -21.22
CA ALA A 214 0.98 8.06 -21.46
C ALA A 214 1.58 9.06 -22.46
N LYS A 215 2.84 9.44 -22.25
CA LYS A 215 3.57 10.35 -23.15
C LYS A 215 3.70 9.77 -24.57
N TRP A 216 3.99 8.48 -24.68
CA TRP A 216 4.07 7.82 -25.98
C TRP A 216 2.73 7.83 -26.71
N MET A 217 1.62 7.48 -26.04
CA MET A 217 0.28 7.53 -26.63
C MET A 217 -0.07 8.93 -27.11
N ALA A 218 0.14 9.94 -26.27
CA ALA A 218 -0.13 11.35 -26.62
C ALA A 218 0.63 11.81 -27.87
N ALA A 219 1.84 11.29 -28.09
CA ALA A 219 2.69 11.66 -29.22
C ALA A 219 2.46 10.83 -30.48
N ASN A 220 2.02 9.57 -30.37
CA ASN A 220 2.05 8.61 -31.49
C ASN A 220 0.68 8.05 -31.87
N SER A 221 -0.33 8.18 -31.01
CA SER A 221 -1.63 7.54 -31.23
C SER A 221 -2.79 8.52 -31.21
N MET A 222 -2.56 9.84 -31.13
CA MET A 222 -3.64 10.83 -31.05
C MET A 222 -3.84 11.57 -32.36
N ALA A 223 -5.08 11.62 -32.84
CA ALA A 223 -5.50 12.52 -33.91
C ALA A 223 -5.93 13.90 -33.34
N PRO A 224 -5.84 15.00 -34.13
CA PRO A 224 -6.24 16.33 -33.68
C PRO A 224 -7.71 16.46 -33.27
N ASP A 225 -8.59 15.65 -33.86
CA ASP A 225 -10.03 15.61 -33.60
C ASP A 225 -10.40 14.79 -32.35
N GLY A 226 -9.41 14.18 -31.67
CA GLY A 226 -9.63 13.38 -30.47
C GLY A 226 -9.65 11.87 -30.70
N ALA A 227 -9.56 11.39 -31.95
CA ALA A 227 -9.48 9.97 -32.20
C ALA A 227 -8.21 9.35 -31.58
N ILE A 228 -8.35 8.18 -30.97
CA ILE A 228 -7.23 7.34 -30.58
C ILE A 228 -7.00 6.34 -31.70
N LEU A 229 -5.79 6.32 -32.24
CA LEU A 229 -5.39 5.55 -33.40
C LEU A 229 -4.80 4.20 -33.00
N TYR A 230 -5.14 3.17 -33.77
CA TYR A 230 -4.40 1.92 -33.88
C TYR A 230 -3.28 2.12 -34.91
N GLY A 231 -2.02 2.05 -34.44
CA GLY A 231 -0.88 2.50 -35.23
C GLY A 231 -1.01 3.99 -35.54
N SER A 232 -0.85 4.35 -36.81
CA SER A 232 -0.94 5.74 -37.29
C SER A 232 -2.04 5.98 -38.33
N SER A 233 -2.78 4.94 -38.72
CA SER A 233 -3.64 4.98 -39.91
C SER A 233 -4.99 4.30 -39.75
N GLN A 234 -5.34 3.82 -38.56
CA GLN A 234 -6.60 3.12 -38.32
C GLN A 234 -7.19 3.54 -36.98
N ILE A 235 -8.51 3.40 -36.85
CA ILE A 235 -9.24 3.58 -35.60
C ILE A 235 -10.09 2.32 -35.42
N ASN A 236 -9.74 1.53 -34.41
CA ASN A 236 -10.58 0.45 -33.93
C ASN A 236 -11.13 0.89 -32.56
N PRO A 237 -12.43 1.20 -32.46
CA PRO A 237 -13.01 1.73 -31.23
C PRO A 237 -12.83 0.82 -30.00
N TYR A 238 -12.79 -0.49 -30.17
CA TYR A 238 -12.50 -1.42 -29.07
C TYR A 238 -11.08 -1.23 -28.51
N TYR A 239 -10.05 -1.20 -29.37
CA TYR A 239 -8.68 -0.92 -28.94
C TYR A 239 -8.54 0.45 -28.29
N SER A 240 -9.23 1.44 -28.85
CA SER A 240 -9.18 2.83 -28.39
C SER A 240 -9.90 3.05 -27.05
N ASN A 241 -11.00 2.33 -26.81
CA ASN A 241 -11.65 2.30 -25.50
C ASN A 241 -10.72 1.74 -24.43
N LEU A 242 -10.07 0.60 -24.70
CA LEU A 242 -9.14 -0.04 -23.77
C LEU A 242 -7.90 0.82 -23.52
N ALA A 243 -7.40 1.53 -24.54
CA ALA A 243 -6.35 2.54 -24.42
C ALA A 243 -6.78 3.68 -23.48
N ALA A 244 -7.96 4.25 -23.71
CA ALA A 244 -8.51 5.34 -22.91
C ALA A 244 -8.73 4.94 -21.44
N ILE A 245 -9.13 3.69 -21.17
CA ILE A 245 -9.23 3.17 -19.80
C ILE A 245 -7.87 3.25 -19.10
N GLY A 246 -6.78 2.90 -19.79
CA GLY A 246 -5.43 3.06 -19.25
C GLY A 246 -5.06 4.52 -18.97
N LEU A 247 -5.42 5.43 -19.88
CA LEU A 247 -5.19 6.87 -19.71
C LEU A 247 -5.92 7.45 -18.47
N THR A 248 -7.03 6.85 -18.01
CA THR A 248 -7.67 7.26 -16.73
C THR A 248 -6.78 7.08 -15.50
N LYS A 249 -5.69 6.30 -15.62
CA LYS A 249 -4.74 6.09 -14.51
C LYS A 249 -3.70 7.20 -14.38
N ASP A 250 -3.65 8.11 -15.35
CA ASP A 250 -2.83 9.33 -15.36
C ASP A 250 -3.72 10.60 -15.39
N PRO A 251 -3.78 11.40 -14.31
CA PRO A 251 -4.55 12.65 -14.30
C PRO A 251 -4.17 13.63 -15.41
N GLY A 252 -2.91 13.63 -15.86
CA GLY A 252 -2.46 14.48 -16.97
C GLY A 252 -3.11 14.14 -18.31
N SER A 253 -3.73 12.96 -18.42
CA SER A 253 -4.31 12.44 -19.65
C SER A 253 -5.84 12.59 -19.72
N TYR A 254 -6.50 13.18 -18.73
CA TYR A 254 -7.98 13.27 -18.70
C TYR A 254 -8.57 14.05 -19.86
N VAL A 255 -7.88 15.08 -20.35
CA VAL A 255 -8.31 15.81 -21.56
C VAL A 255 -8.31 14.93 -22.80
N ILE A 256 -7.37 13.97 -22.89
CA ILE A 256 -7.31 13.00 -24.00
C ILE A 256 -8.48 12.02 -23.89
N VAL A 257 -8.76 11.53 -22.68
CA VAL A 257 -9.89 10.63 -22.43
C VAL A 257 -11.22 11.27 -22.82
N GLN A 258 -11.45 12.52 -22.40
CA GLN A 258 -12.69 13.23 -22.75
C GLN A 258 -12.82 13.41 -24.27
N LYS A 259 -11.75 13.86 -24.95
CA LYS A 259 -11.75 14.02 -26.41
C LYS A 259 -12.05 12.72 -27.15
N TRP A 260 -11.51 11.59 -26.70
CA TRP A 260 -11.84 10.28 -27.27
C TRP A 260 -13.32 9.95 -27.07
N MET A 261 -13.87 10.19 -25.88
CA MET A 261 -15.29 9.96 -25.62
C MET A 261 -16.20 10.85 -26.48
N GLU A 262 -15.85 12.13 -26.65
CA GLU A 262 -16.54 13.07 -27.54
C GLU A 262 -16.49 12.58 -28.99
N TRP A 263 -15.32 12.12 -29.44
CA TRP A 263 -15.14 11.52 -30.76
C TRP A 263 -16.05 10.29 -30.93
N TYR A 264 -16.00 9.32 -30.01
CA TYR A 264 -16.83 8.12 -30.07
C TYR A 264 -18.33 8.46 -30.14
N ILE A 265 -18.80 9.40 -29.31
CA ILE A 265 -20.21 9.82 -29.26
C ILE A 265 -20.67 10.46 -30.57
N THR A 266 -19.81 11.28 -31.18
CA THR A 266 -20.13 11.94 -32.45
C THR A 266 -20.06 11.00 -33.66
N HIS A 267 -19.51 9.80 -33.47
CA HIS A 267 -19.39 8.73 -34.47
C HIS A 267 -20.34 7.55 -34.20
N LEU A 268 -21.33 7.72 -33.30
CA LEU A 268 -22.37 6.72 -33.11
C LEU A 268 -23.24 6.60 -34.37
N ASN A 269 -23.47 5.36 -34.79
CA ASN A 269 -24.37 5.03 -35.89
C ASN A 269 -25.84 5.18 -35.47
N TRP A 270 -26.66 5.74 -36.36
CA TRP A 270 -28.05 6.09 -36.04
C TRP A 270 -29.04 6.00 -37.24
N PRO A 271 -29.53 4.79 -37.60
CA PRO A 271 -29.06 3.47 -37.19
C PRO A 271 -27.80 3.04 -37.97
N ASP A 272 -27.22 1.91 -37.59
CA ASP A 272 -26.20 1.21 -38.37
C ASP A 272 -26.82 0.33 -39.49
N LYS A 273 -25.98 -0.40 -40.21
CA LYS A 273 -26.38 -1.27 -41.33
C LYS A 273 -27.23 -2.45 -40.89
N TRP A 274 -27.20 -2.80 -39.60
CA TRP A 274 -28.00 -3.87 -39.00
C TRP A 274 -29.29 -3.35 -38.35
N GLY A 275 -29.53 -2.03 -38.39
CA GLY A 275 -30.70 -1.39 -37.79
C GLY A 275 -30.54 -1.10 -36.30
N LEU A 276 -29.35 -1.27 -35.71
CA LEU A 276 -29.08 -0.93 -34.32
C LEU A 276 -28.74 0.55 -34.17
N TYR A 277 -29.08 1.13 -33.03
CA TYR A 277 -28.77 2.50 -32.66
C TYR A 277 -27.70 2.51 -31.57
N GLY A 278 -26.67 3.36 -31.71
CA GLY A 278 -25.61 3.51 -30.71
C GLY A 278 -24.42 2.57 -30.88
N THR A 279 -24.24 1.95 -32.06
CA THR A 279 -23.00 1.24 -32.42
C THR A 279 -21.96 2.21 -33.01
N THR A 280 -20.74 1.73 -33.26
CA THR A 280 -19.71 2.42 -34.04
C THR A 280 -19.00 1.41 -34.94
N TYR A 281 -18.38 1.89 -36.02
CA TYR A 281 -17.61 1.08 -36.96
C TYR A 281 -16.11 1.17 -36.74
N ASP A 282 -15.35 0.39 -37.49
CA ASP A 282 -13.92 0.62 -37.71
C ASP A 282 -13.68 1.67 -38.80
N TYR A 283 -12.54 2.35 -38.73
CA TYR A 283 -12.21 3.43 -39.65
C TYR A 283 -10.74 3.36 -40.10
N ASP A 284 -10.50 3.70 -41.37
CA ASP A 284 -9.18 4.15 -41.80
C ASP A 284 -9.00 5.63 -41.45
N TYR A 285 -7.78 6.02 -41.10
CA TYR A 285 -7.45 7.39 -40.78
C TYR A 285 -6.37 7.91 -41.74
N ASN A 286 -6.74 8.92 -42.53
CA ASN A 286 -5.87 9.51 -43.55
C ASN A 286 -5.91 11.04 -43.47
N ASN A 287 -4.75 11.66 -43.23
CA ASN A 287 -4.56 13.12 -43.25
C ASN A 287 -5.62 13.92 -42.47
N GLY A 288 -5.99 13.47 -41.26
CA GLY A 288 -6.98 14.17 -40.44
C GLY A 288 -8.43 13.76 -40.67
N THR A 289 -8.69 12.77 -41.53
CA THR A 289 -10.05 12.31 -41.85
C THR A 289 -10.20 10.83 -41.51
N ALA A 290 -11.25 10.50 -40.75
CA ALA A 290 -11.70 9.13 -40.53
C ALA A 290 -12.66 8.68 -41.64
N ALA A 291 -12.36 7.57 -42.29
CA ALA A 291 -13.19 6.95 -43.32
C ALA A 291 -13.73 5.62 -42.79
N SER A 292 -15.06 5.55 -42.62
CA SER A 292 -15.70 4.37 -42.05
C SER A 292 -15.65 3.18 -43.00
N HIS A 293 -15.42 1.99 -42.43
CA HIS A 293 -15.55 0.72 -43.14
C HIS A 293 -17.02 0.29 -43.30
N ASN A 294 -17.96 0.99 -42.67
CA ASN A 294 -19.35 0.54 -42.53
C ASN A 294 -19.45 -0.91 -42.01
N ASP A 295 -18.52 -1.28 -41.13
CA ASP A 295 -18.46 -2.58 -40.47
C ASP A 295 -17.73 -2.46 -39.14
N ALA A 296 -17.93 -3.45 -38.28
CA ALA A 296 -17.22 -3.60 -37.01
C ALA A 296 -16.90 -5.08 -36.80
N ASP A 297 -15.82 -5.38 -36.08
CA ASP A 297 -15.52 -6.76 -35.68
C ASP A 297 -16.58 -7.32 -34.71
N SER A 298 -17.09 -6.47 -33.81
CA SER A 298 -18.17 -6.78 -32.87
C SER A 298 -18.96 -5.50 -32.54
N THR A 299 -20.23 -5.68 -32.19
CA THR A 299 -21.11 -4.61 -31.68
C THR A 299 -21.21 -4.62 -30.16
N ASP A 300 -21.16 -5.81 -29.53
CA ASP A 300 -21.29 -5.96 -28.09
C ASP A 300 -20.03 -5.53 -27.33
N SER A 301 -18.84 -6.01 -27.69
CA SER A 301 -17.57 -5.62 -27.05
C SER A 301 -17.21 -4.15 -27.26
N TYR A 302 -17.54 -3.57 -28.42
CA TYR A 302 -17.29 -2.16 -28.71
C TYR A 302 -18.13 -1.28 -27.79
N ALA A 303 -19.40 -1.63 -27.59
CA ALA A 303 -20.27 -0.97 -26.64
C ALA A 303 -19.79 -1.20 -25.20
N ALA A 304 -19.50 -2.45 -24.83
CA ALA A 304 -19.12 -2.85 -23.48
C ALA A 304 -17.88 -2.11 -22.97
N THR A 305 -16.82 -2.06 -23.77
CA THR A 305 -15.57 -1.38 -23.42
C THR A 305 -15.76 0.13 -23.30
N PHE A 306 -16.67 0.75 -24.07
CA PHE A 306 -17.01 2.17 -23.91
C PHE A 306 -17.75 2.44 -22.60
N LEU A 307 -18.67 1.56 -22.19
CA LEU A 307 -19.37 1.67 -20.92
C LEU A 307 -18.41 1.51 -19.74
N SER A 308 -17.48 0.57 -19.82
CA SER A 308 -16.39 0.42 -18.85
C SER A 308 -15.46 1.64 -18.83
N LEU A 309 -15.18 2.25 -19.98
CA LEU A 309 -14.45 3.52 -20.05
C LEU A 309 -15.19 4.65 -19.33
N ALA A 310 -16.49 4.82 -19.58
CA ALA A 310 -17.29 5.86 -18.93
C ALA A 310 -17.29 5.68 -17.41
N TRP A 311 -17.39 4.44 -16.91
CA TRP A 311 -17.29 4.16 -15.48
C TRP A 311 -15.88 4.42 -14.94
N ALA A 312 -14.84 3.97 -15.65
CA ALA A 312 -13.45 4.21 -15.26
C ALA A 312 -13.14 5.70 -15.17
N TYR A 313 -13.65 6.51 -16.10
CA TYR A 313 -13.44 7.95 -16.13
C TYR A 313 -14.22 8.66 -15.00
N TYR A 314 -15.50 8.32 -14.80
CA TYR A 314 -16.30 8.84 -13.68
C TYR A 314 -15.69 8.49 -12.31
N SER A 315 -15.16 7.27 -12.18
CA SER A 315 -14.60 6.73 -10.93
C SER A 315 -13.24 7.30 -10.57
N THR A 316 -12.63 8.11 -11.44
CA THR A 316 -11.43 8.89 -11.08
C THR A 316 -11.71 9.86 -9.92
N GLY A 317 -12.97 10.29 -9.75
CA GLY A 317 -13.35 11.31 -8.79
C GLY A 317 -13.03 12.73 -9.24
N ASP A 318 -12.47 12.92 -10.44
CA ASP A 318 -12.20 14.24 -11.00
C ASP A 318 -13.50 14.98 -11.33
N ALA A 319 -13.58 16.26 -10.95
CA ALA A 319 -14.80 17.05 -11.10
C ALA A 319 -15.18 17.27 -12.57
N GLY A 320 -14.18 17.45 -13.46
CA GLY A 320 -14.41 17.60 -14.89
C GLY A 320 -14.92 16.30 -15.51
N ALA A 321 -14.25 15.18 -15.19
CA ALA A 321 -14.66 13.85 -15.63
C ALA A 321 -16.09 13.51 -15.20
N GLN A 322 -16.42 13.73 -13.92
CA GLN A 322 -17.77 13.48 -13.41
C GLN A 322 -18.81 14.41 -14.05
N SER A 323 -18.49 15.70 -14.22
CA SER A 323 -19.39 16.64 -14.88
C SER A 323 -19.67 16.23 -16.32
N TYR A 324 -18.65 15.82 -17.07
CA TYR A 324 -18.79 15.38 -18.46
C TYR A 324 -19.66 14.12 -18.55
N VAL A 325 -19.35 13.06 -17.78
CA VAL A 325 -20.14 11.82 -17.80
C VAL A 325 -21.62 12.07 -17.45
N ARG A 326 -21.90 13.01 -16.53
CA ARG A 326 -23.29 13.39 -16.18
C ARG A 326 -24.10 13.95 -17.35
N THR A 327 -23.46 14.39 -18.44
CA THR A 327 -24.16 14.87 -19.65
C THR A 327 -24.56 13.74 -20.61
N LEU A 328 -24.07 12.50 -20.39
CA LEU A 328 -24.12 11.43 -21.38
C LEU A 328 -25.23 10.40 -21.15
N SER A 329 -26.21 10.69 -20.29
CA SER A 329 -27.21 9.68 -19.88
C SER A 329 -27.92 9.03 -21.07
N TYR A 330 -28.30 9.80 -22.09
CA TYR A 330 -28.99 9.28 -23.27
C TYR A 330 -28.07 8.40 -24.13
N GLN A 331 -26.85 8.87 -24.38
CA GLN A 331 -25.87 8.16 -25.21
C GLN A 331 -25.46 6.84 -24.55
N LEU A 332 -25.20 6.84 -23.24
CA LEU A 332 -24.85 5.62 -22.51
C LEU A 332 -26.02 4.63 -22.43
N ASP A 333 -27.27 5.10 -22.35
CA ASP A 333 -28.46 4.25 -22.46
C ASP A 333 -28.51 3.56 -23.83
N ALA A 334 -28.34 4.34 -24.91
CA ALA A 334 -28.35 3.82 -26.28
C ALA A 334 -27.24 2.78 -26.52
N ILE A 335 -26.01 3.05 -26.07
CA ILE A 335 -24.88 2.11 -26.16
C ILE A 335 -25.16 0.85 -25.34
N GLY A 336 -25.70 0.96 -24.12
CA GLY A 336 -26.16 -0.21 -23.35
C GLY A 336 -27.28 -0.98 -24.06
N GLY A 337 -28.12 -0.27 -24.81
CA GLY A 337 -29.15 -0.84 -25.67
C GLY A 337 -28.61 -1.74 -26.77
N VAL A 338 -27.39 -1.50 -27.29
CA VAL A 338 -26.74 -2.38 -28.28
C VAL A 338 -26.55 -3.78 -27.69
N ILE A 339 -25.94 -3.87 -26.51
CA ILE A 339 -25.70 -5.15 -25.81
C ILE A 339 -27.03 -5.86 -25.52
N VAL A 340 -28.05 -5.12 -25.08
CA VAL A 340 -29.36 -5.71 -24.77
C VAL A 340 -30.06 -6.23 -26.02
N GLN A 341 -29.92 -5.55 -27.16
CA GLN A 341 -30.56 -5.95 -28.42
C GLN A 341 -29.87 -7.15 -29.07
N THR A 342 -28.57 -7.34 -28.84
CA THR A 342 -27.86 -8.54 -29.30
C THR A 342 -27.95 -9.69 -28.30
N GLN A 343 -28.44 -9.47 -27.08
CA GLN A 343 -28.63 -10.50 -26.06
C GLN A 343 -29.76 -11.48 -26.44
N GLN A 344 -29.45 -12.77 -26.35
CA GLN A 344 -30.34 -13.87 -26.69
C GLN A 344 -31.02 -14.45 -25.44
N SER A 345 -31.96 -15.37 -25.67
CA SER A 345 -32.76 -16.01 -24.60
C SER A 345 -31.93 -16.87 -23.64
N ASP A 346 -30.74 -17.32 -24.04
CA ASP A 346 -29.77 -17.99 -23.16
C ASP A 346 -28.86 -17.02 -22.40
N GLY A 347 -29.13 -15.71 -22.48
CA GLY A 347 -28.42 -14.66 -21.77
C GLY A 347 -27.17 -14.13 -22.47
N LEU A 348 -26.63 -14.86 -23.46
CA LEU A 348 -25.44 -14.49 -24.21
C LEU A 348 -25.76 -13.55 -25.38
N THR A 349 -24.81 -12.72 -25.78
CA THR A 349 -24.89 -11.84 -26.96
C THR A 349 -24.26 -12.49 -28.19
N TRP A 350 -24.85 -12.24 -29.37
CA TRP A 350 -24.11 -12.37 -30.62
C TRP A 350 -23.05 -11.28 -30.71
N ALA A 351 -21.86 -11.63 -31.21
CA ALA A 351 -20.80 -10.65 -31.47
C ALA A 351 -21.30 -9.48 -32.33
N LYS A 352 -21.99 -9.80 -33.44
CA LYS A 352 -22.76 -8.83 -34.24
C LYS A 352 -23.93 -9.49 -34.98
N PRO A 353 -24.94 -8.73 -35.44
CA PRO A 353 -26.19 -9.31 -35.97
C PRO A 353 -26.03 -10.27 -37.15
N ASP A 354 -25.05 -10.04 -38.03
CA ASP A 354 -24.75 -10.91 -39.19
C ASP A 354 -23.63 -11.92 -38.95
N TYR A 355 -23.07 -11.97 -37.74
CA TYR A 355 -22.07 -12.95 -37.32
C TYR A 355 -22.45 -13.54 -35.96
N GLN A 356 -23.29 -14.58 -36.02
CA GLN A 356 -23.99 -15.16 -34.87
C GLN A 356 -23.11 -16.19 -34.14
N ILE A 357 -22.00 -15.71 -33.58
CA ILE A 357 -21.15 -16.46 -32.64
C ILE A 357 -21.19 -15.74 -31.29
N LYS A 358 -21.36 -16.51 -30.21
CA LYS A 358 -21.30 -16.03 -28.83
C LYS A 358 -19.90 -16.31 -28.28
N TYR A 359 -18.97 -15.39 -28.48
CA TYR A 359 -17.62 -15.53 -27.93
C TYR A 359 -17.62 -15.38 -26.41
N LEU A 360 -16.81 -16.20 -25.73
CA LEU A 360 -16.63 -16.09 -24.27
C LEU A 360 -16.07 -14.72 -23.88
N MET A 361 -15.06 -14.24 -24.63
CA MET A 361 -14.38 -12.97 -24.37
C MET A 361 -15.39 -11.81 -24.43
N ASP A 362 -16.13 -11.71 -25.53
CA ASP A 362 -17.12 -10.66 -25.76
C ASP A 362 -18.22 -10.66 -24.71
N ASN A 363 -18.73 -11.84 -24.35
CA ASN A 363 -19.77 -11.95 -23.33
C ASN A 363 -19.25 -11.57 -21.93
N CYS A 364 -18.00 -11.89 -21.59
CA CYS A 364 -17.39 -11.44 -20.33
C CYS A 364 -17.26 -9.91 -20.29
N GLU A 365 -16.89 -9.29 -21.40
CA GLU A 365 -16.80 -7.84 -21.53
C GLU A 365 -18.18 -7.19 -21.47
N ALA A 366 -19.14 -7.69 -22.21
CA ALA A 366 -20.53 -7.23 -22.18
C ALA A 366 -21.14 -7.33 -20.78
N TYR A 367 -20.84 -8.38 -20.02
CA TYR A 367 -21.22 -8.50 -18.62
C TYR A 367 -20.64 -7.35 -17.80
N ARG A 368 -19.33 -7.10 -17.92
CA ARG A 368 -18.65 -6.01 -17.21
C ARG A 368 -19.20 -4.64 -17.60
N GLY A 369 -19.39 -4.39 -18.90
CA GLY A 369 -19.94 -3.14 -19.43
C GLY A 369 -21.36 -2.86 -18.92
N LEU A 370 -22.22 -3.87 -18.84
CA LEU A 370 -23.57 -3.72 -18.25
C LEU A 370 -23.52 -3.43 -16.74
N ARG A 371 -22.61 -4.07 -16.00
CA ARG A 371 -22.40 -3.77 -14.57
C ARG A 371 -21.86 -2.36 -14.35
N ASP A 372 -20.94 -1.92 -15.19
CA ASP A 372 -20.39 -0.56 -15.17
C ASP A 372 -21.48 0.47 -15.49
N LEU A 373 -22.29 0.22 -16.51
CA LEU A 373 -23.41 1.10 -16.85
C LEU A 373 -24.42 1.19 -15.71
N ALA A 374 -24.73 0.07 -15.04
CA ALA A 374 -25.58 0.09 -13.87
C ALA A 374 -25.00 0.96 -12.73
N LEU A 375 -23.69 0.90 -12.50
CA LEU A 375 -23.01 1.77 -11.54
C LEU A 375 -23.06 3.25 -11.96
N ILE A 376 -22.94 3.56 -13.25
CA ILE A 376 -23.10 4.93 -13.75
C ILE A 376 -24.54 5.42 -13.50
N PHE A 377 -25.57 4.67 -13.88
CA PHE A 377 -26.96 5.08 -13.64
C PHE A 377 -27.25 5.31 -12.16
N GLN A 378 -26.73 4.45 -11.30
CA GLN A 378 -26.88 4.61 -9.85
C GLN A 378 -26.16 5.85 -9.31
N ASN A 379 -24.89 6.05 -9.68
CA ASN A 379 -24.00 7.02 -9.01
C ASN A 379 -23.92 8.37 -9.73
N ALA A 380 -23.95 8.38 -11.06
CA ALA A 380 -23.87 9.59 -11.88
C ALA A 380 -25.25 10.21 -12.15
N PHE A 381 -26.29 9.38 -12.35
CA PHE A 381 -27.62 9.88 -12.74
C PHE A 381 -28.67 9.78 -11.62
N GLY A 382 -28.42 9.01 -10.56
CA GLY A 382 -29.39 8.77 -9.49
C GLY A 382 -30.58 7.92 -9.94
N ASP A 383 -30.49 7.24 -11.09
CA ASP A 383 -31.54 6.42 -11.66
C ASP A 383 -31.40 4.97 -11.20
N THR A 384 -32.03 4.68 -10.07
CA THR A 384 -32.01 3.34 -9.46
C THR A 384 -32.76 2.32 -10.32
N ALA A 385 -33.83 2.73 -11.02
CA ALA A 385 -34.63 1.83 -11.84
C ALA A 385 -33.82 1.34 -13.06
N LYS A 386 -33.13 2.26 -13.73
CA LYS A 386 -32.26 1.91 -14.86
C LYS A 386 -31.04 1.11 -14.42
N ALA A 387 -30.46 1.44 -13.26
CA ALA A 387 -29.39 0.63 -12.66
C ALA A 387 -29.83 -0.81 -12.40
N GLN A 388 -31.03 -1.03 -11.85
CA GLN A 388 -31.60 -2.36 -11.64
C GLN A 388 -31.86 -3.09 -12.97
N TYR A 389 -32.37 -2.38 -13.98
CA TYR A 389 -32.59 -2.94 -15.32
C TYR A 389 -31.30 -3.52 -15.93
N TYR A 390 -30.21 -2.75 -15.95
CA TYR A 390 -28.95 -3.24 -16.51
C TYR A 390 -28.28 -4.31 -15.66
N ASN A 391 -28.42 -4.24 -14.33
CA ASN A 391 -27.98 -5.33 -13.46
C ASN A 391 -28.70 -6.64 -13.79
N ALA A 392 -30.03 -6.60 -14.02
CA ALA A 392 -30.79 -7.79 -14.40
C ALA A 392 -30.34 -8.35 -15.77
N LYS A 393 -29.98 -7.48 -16.73
CA LYS A 393 -29.42 -7.90 -18.02
C LYS A 393 -28.04 -8.54 -17.87
N ALA A 394 -27.20 -8.00 -17.00
CA ALA A 394 -25.92 -8.60 -16.64
C ALA A 394 -26.09 -9.94 -15.91
N ASP A 395 -27.11 -10.08 -15.04
CA ASP A 395 -27.41 -11.34 -14.35
C ASP A 395 -27.81 -12.46 -15.32
N LEU A 396 -28.61 -12.14 -16.36
CA LEU A 396 -28.92 -13.09 -17.43
C LEU A 396 -27.66 -13.51 -18.18
N MET A 397 -26.78 -12.56 -18.48
CA MET A 397 -25.51 -12.85 -19.16
C MET A 397 -24.58 -13.71 -18.30
N LEU A 398 -24.51 -13.45 -16.99
CA LEU A 398 -23.79 -14.30 -16.05
C LEU A 398 -24.31 -15.74 -16.07
N GLN A 399 -25.62 -15.96 -16.15
CA GLN A 399 -26.19 -17.31 -16.31
C GLN A 399 -25.75 -17.96 -17.63
N GLY A 400 -25.78 -17.21 -18.73
CA GLY A 400 -25.30 -17.66 -20.03
C GLY A 400 -23.83 -18.07 -20.02
N ILE A 401 -22.96 -17.23 -19.46
CA ILE A 401 -21.51 -17.51 -19.35
C ILE A 401 -21.28 -18.73 -18.46
N ASN A 402 -22.00 -18.87 -17.33
CA ASN A 402 -21.92 -20.07 -16.50
C ASN A 402 -22.29 -21.34 -17.27
N GLY A 403 -23.24 -21.25 -18.22
CA GLY A 403 -23.60 -22.33 -19.13
C GLY A 403 -22.53 -22.71 -20.15
N MET A 404 -21.47 -21.90 -20.32
CA MET A 404 -20.32 -22.21 -21.17
C MET A 404 -19.24 -23.04 -20.44
N TRP A 405 -19.42 -23.34 -19.15
CA TRP A 405 -18.49 -24.19 -18.41
C TRP A 405 -18.62 -25.66 -18.85
N MET A 406 -17.53 -26.24 -19.34
CA MET A 406 -17.49 -27.61 -19.84
C MET A 406 -16.16 -28.30 -19.50
N ASN A 407 -16.23 -29.52 -18.95
CA ASN A 407 -15.05 -30.38 -18.72
C ASN A 407 -13.87 -29.70 -18.00
N GLY A 408 -14.17 -28.82 -17.03
CA GLY A 408 -13.15 -28.12 -16.25
C GLY A 408 -12.48 -26.93 -16.96
N SER A 409 -13.08 -26.42 -18.04
CA SER A 409 -12.64 -25.25 -18.80
C SER A 409 -13.88 -24.47 -19.29
N TRP A 410 -13.68 -23.25 -19.79
CA TRP A 410 -14.72 -22.49 -20.48
C TRP A 410 -14.71 -22.80 -21.97
N ALA A 411 -15.89 -22.95 -22.58
CA ALA A 411 -15.99 -22.97 -24.04
C ALA A 411 -15.47 -21.64 -24.62
N VAL A 412 -14.73 -21.68 -25.74
CA VAL A 412 -14.19 -20.47 -26.40
C VAL A 412 -15.34 -19.67 -27.03
N TYR A 413 -16.33 -20.37 -27.57
CA TYR A 413 -17.57 -19.78 -28.07
C TYR A 413 -18.73 -20.78 -28.03
N LYS A 414 -19.94 -20.24 -28.19
CA LYS A 414 -21.16 -20.97 -28.52
C LYS A 414 -21.67 -20.56 -29.91
N ASP A 415 -21.90 -21.52 -30.79
CA ASP A 415 -22.34 -21.24 -32.16
C ASP A 415 -23.84 -20.91 -32.27
N GLY A 416 -24.28 -20.56 -33.48
CA GLY A 416 -25.67 -20.19 -33.79
C GLY A 416 -26.72 -21.27 -33.51
N VAL A 417 -26.33 -22.54 -33.46
CA VAL A 417 -27.22 -23.68 -33.17
C VAL A 417 -27.09 -24.19 -31.72
N GLY A 418 -26.13 -23.66 -30.97
CA GLY A 418 -25.97 -23.86 -29.54
C GLY A 418 -24.84 -24.83 -29.13
N ASN A 419 -23.96 -25.25 -30.04
CA ASN A 419 -22.81 -26.08 -29.70
C ASN A 419 -21.74 -25.26 -28.98
N LEU A 420 -21.06 -25.89 -28.02
CA LEU A 420 -19.93 -25.31 -27.30
C LEU A 420 -18.60 -25.80 -27.89
N ALA A 421 -17.68 -24.88 -28.17
CA ALA A 421 -16.33 -25.20 -28.64
C ALA A 421 -15.35 -25.29 -27.47
N ALA A 422 -14.78 -26.48 -27.22
CA ALA A 422 -13.78 -26.68 -26.19
C ALA A 422 -12.44 -26.00 -26.54
N PRO A 423 -11.69 -25.47 -25.56
CA PRO A 423 -10.40 -24.84 -25.79
C PRO A 423 -9.28 -25.87 -25.99
N ASN A 424 -8.36 -25.59 -26.91
CA ASN A 424 -7.06 -26.22 -27.04
C ASN A 424 -5.99 -25.37 -26.33
N TYR A 425 -5.56 -25.80 -25.14
CA TYR A 425 -4.56 -25.07 -24.34
C TYR A 425 -3.18 -24.91 -25.01
N SER A 426 -2.86 -25.67 -26.06
CA SER A 426 -1.63 -25.51 -26.84
C SER A 426 -1.71 -24.37 -27.87
N VAL A 427 -2.90 -23.79 -28.07
CA VAL A 427 -3.14 -22.62 -28.92
C VAL A 427 -3.26 -21.40 -28.03
N TRP A 428 -2.43 -20.38 -28.29
CA TRP A 428 -2.40 -19.16 -27.48
C TRP A 428 -3.72 -18.39 -27.59
N TYR A 429 -4.02 -17.88 -28.77
CA TYR A 429 -5.25 -17.14 -29.08
C TYR A 429 -6.10 -17.90 -30.11
N ALA A 430 -7.42 -18.04 -29.92
CA ALA A 430 -8.23 -17.53 -28.81
C ALA A 430 -8.37 -18.49 -27.62
N ASP A 431 -7.84 -19.71 -27.74
CA ASP A 431 -8.17 -20.81 -26.84
C ASP A 431 -7.65 -20.62 -25.42
N ALA A 432 -6.33 -20.53 -25.20
CA ALA A 432 -5.76 -20.43 -23.86
C ALA A 432 -6.05 -19.08 -23.21
N THR A 433 -5.95 -17.98 -23.97
CA THR A 433 -6.13 -16.62 -23.44
C THR A 433 -7.58 -16.33 -23.04
N SER A 434 -8.57 -16.81 -23.79
CA SER A 434 -10.00 -16.61 -23.46
C SER A 434 -10.38 -17.17 -22.09
N GLN A 435 -9.69 -18.21 -21.62
CA GLN A 435 -9.97 -18.84 -20.32
C GLN A 435 -9.79 -17.88 -19.14
N LEU A 436 -9.02 -16.81 -19.32
CA LEU A 436 -8.75 -15.82 -18.28
C LEU A 436 -9.81 -14.70 -18.23
N PHE A 437 -10.63 -14.56 -19.27
CA PHE A 437 -11.62 -13.47 -19.36
C PHE A 437 -12.67 -13.48 -18.25
N PRO A 438 -13.23 -14.64 -17.84
CA PRO A 438 -14.23 -14.66 -16.76
C PRO A 438 -13.72 -14.05 -15.45
N VAL A 439 -12.47 -14.31 -15.06
CA VAL A 439 -11.89 -13.71 -13.86
C VAL A 439 -11.42 -12.27 -14.10
N MET A 440 -10.82 -12.00 -15.26
CA MET A 440 -10.31 -10.68 -15.64
C MET A 440 -11.44 -9.63 -15.71
N GLN A 441 -12.63 -10.01 -16.15
CA GLN A 441 -13.81 -9.14 -16.27
C GLN A 441 -14.73 -9.21 -15.04
N GLY A 442 -14.36 -9.96 -14.00
CA GLY A 442 -15.14 -10.07 -12.76
C GLY A 442 -16.47 -10.81 -12.90
N VAL A 443 -16.61 -11.69 -13.90
CA VAL A 443 -17.74 -12.63 -14.02
C VAL A 443 -17.73 -13.62 -12.85
N ILE A 444 -16.53 -14.06 -12.47
CA ILE A 444 -16.27 -14.93 -11.32
C ILE A 444 -15.13 -14.36 -10.48
N ALA A 445 -15.16 -14.64 -9.18
CA ALA A 445 -14.13 -14.17 -8.26
C ALA A 445 -12.79 -14.90 -8.47
N PRO A 446 -11.64 -14.29 -8.16
CA PRO A 446 -10.34 -14.95 -8.29
C PRO A 446 -10.17 -16.17 -7.37
N ASN A 447 -10.90 -16.24 -6.26
CA ASN A 447 -10.92 -17.40 -5.36
C ASN A 447 -11.97 -18.46 -5.74
N ASP A 448 -12.75 -18.27 -6.82
CA ASP A 448 -13.62 -19.31 -7.36
C ASP A 448 -12.75 -20.48 -7.84
N ALA A 449 -13.17 -21.71 -7.53
CA ALA A 449 -12.44 -22.92 -7.90
C ALA A 449 -12.18 -23.01 -9.42
N ARG A 450 -13.09 -22.48 -10.23
CA ARG A 450 -12.95 -22.43 -11.69
C ARG A 450 -11.86 -21.47 -12.12
N SER A 451 -11.78 -20.28 -11.51
CA SER A 451 -10.70 -19.30 -11.75
C SER A 451 -9.34 -19.90 -11.43
N VAL A 452 -9.21 -20.53 -10.26
CA VAL A 452 -7.96 -21.19 -9.83
C VAL A 452 -7.59 -22.32 -10.80
N GLN A 453 -8.57 -23.12 -11.22
CA GLN A 453 -8.35 -24.24 -12.13
C GLN A 453 -7.88 -23.78 -13.52
N VAL A 454 -8.56 -22.84 -14.16
CA VAL A 454 -8.21 -22.39 -15.51
C VAL A 454 -6.90 -21.61 -15.52
N TYR A 455 -6.63 -20.81 -14.48
CA TYR A 455 -5.36 -20.12 -14.32
C TYR A 455 -4.20 -21.09 -14.13
N SER A 456 -4.39 -22.17 -13.35
CA SER A 456 -3.40 -23.23 -13.19
C SER A 456 -3.11 -23.95 -14.52
N LYS A 457 -4.17 -24.34 -15.26
CA LYS A 457 -4.03 -24.97 -16.58
C LYS A 457 -3.31 -24.06 -17.58
N PHE A 458 -3.68 -22.78 -17.62
CA PHE A 458 -3.05 -21.79 -18.48
C PHE A 458 -1.54 -21.67 -18.20
N ASN A 459 -1.17 -21.53 -16.92
CA ASN A 459 0.25 -21.44 -16.52
C ASN A 459 1.03 -22.74 -16.75
N ALA A 460 0.37 -23.89 -16.68
CA ALA A 460 1.00 -25.18 -17.01
C ALA A 460 1.26 -25.33 -18.52
N ALA A 461 0.33 -24.84 -19.36
CA ALA A 461 0.49 -24.85 -20.81
C ALA A 461 1.50 -23.80 -21.31
N TRP A 462 1.57 -22.64 -20.65
CA TRP A 462 2.37 -21.50 -21.08
C TRP A 462 3.32 -20.95 -19.99
N PRO A 463 4.19 -21.77 -19.38
CA PRO A 463 4.98 -21.33 -18.21
C PRO A 463 5.91 -20.13 -18.48
N GLY A 464 6.30 -19.91 -19.75
CA GLY A 464 7.15 -18.80 -20.18
C GLY A 464 6.41 -17.54 -20.64
N TRP A 465 5.07 -17.48 -20.51
CA TRP A 465 4.31 -16.29 -20.92
C TRP A 465 4.79 -14.98 -20.26
N PRO A 466 5.26 -14.95 -18.98
CA PRO A 466 5.77 -13.72 -18.37
C PRO A 466 7.02 -13.16 -19.08
N THR A 467 7.71 -13.98 -19.86
CA THR A 467 8.85 -13.59 -20.70
C THR A 467 8.53 -13.63 -22.19
N LEU A 468 7.24 -13.49 -22.54
CA LEU A 468 6.73 -13.41 -23.92
C LEU A 468 7.04 -14.66 -24.77
N SER A 469 7.04 -15.86 -24.18
CA SER A 469 7.36 -17.09 -24.92
C SER A 469 6.33 -17.49 -25.98
N PHE A 470 5.12 -16.93 -25.92
CA PHE A 470 4.05 -17.15 -26.90
C PHE A 470 4.28 -16.43 -28.23
N ASN A 471 5.32 -15.57 -28.34
CA ASN A 471 5.65 -14.81 -29.56
C ASN A 471 5.82 -15.66 -30.83
N ALA A 472 6.05 -16.98 -30.69
CA ALA A 472 6.09 -17.91 -31.80
C ALA A 472 4.72 -18.17 -32.46
N GLN A 473 3.62 -17.98 -31.73
CA GLN A 473 2.25 -18.08 -32.25
C GLN A 473 1.62 -16.71 -32.52
N ASP A 474 1.94 -15.71 -31.70
CA ASP A 474 1.42 -14.35 -31.85
C ASP A 474 2.46 -13.33 -31.38
N SER A 475 2.88 -12.45 -32.29
CA SER A 475 3.97 -11.49 -32.04
C SER A 475 3.59 -10.32 -31.12
N PHE A 476 2.30 -10.09 -30.86
CA PHE A 476 1.82 -8.97 -30.07
C PHE A 476 2.07 -9.17 -28.56
N PRO A 477 2.21 -8.10 -27.76
CA PRO A 477 2.58 -8.22 -26.35
C PRO A 477 1.57 -8.95 -25.45
N TRP A 478 0.26 -8.85 -25.70
CA TRP A 478 -0.78 -9.47 -24.86
C TRP A 478 -0.74 -9.02 -23.38
N VAL A 479 -0.61 -7.71 -23.12
CA VAL A 479 -0.47 -7.16 -21.75
C VAL A 479 -1.66 -7.51 -20.85
N MET A 480 -2.86 -7.67 -21.43
CA MET A 480 -4.05 -8.09 -20.70
C MET A 480 -3.90 -9.40 -19.93
N ILE A 481 -3.04 -10.33 -20.38
CA ILE A 481 -2.80 -11.60 -19.68
C ILE A 481 -2.12 -11.36 -18.32
N ALA A 482 -1.23 -10.36 -18.26
CA ALA A 482 -0.64 -9.94 -17.00
C ALA A 482 -1.66 -9.27 -16.08
N ASP A 483 -2.67 -8.59 -16.62
CA ASP A 483 -3.77 -8.02 -15.82
C ASP A 483 -4.64 -9.14 -15.21
N ALA A 484 -4.92 -10.22 -15.95
CA ALA A 484 -5.55 -11.40 -15.36
C ALA A 484 -4.70 -12.02 -14.23
N ALA A 485 -3.38 -12.09 -14.39
CA ALA A 485 -2.47 -12.52 -13.32
C ALA A 485 -2.50 -11.57 -12.12
N ALA A 486 -2.62 -10.26 -12.34
CA ALA A 486 -2.80 -9.27 -11.30
C ALA A 486 -4.09 -9.50 -10.51
N VAL A 487 -5.23 -9.73 -11.19
CA VAL A 487 -6.52 -10.06 -10.55
C VAL A 487 -6.43 -11.36 -9.74
N MET A 488 -5.68 -12.35 -10.23
CA MET A 488 -5.41 -13.61 -9.52
C MET A 488 -4.43 -13.47 -8.34
N GLY A 489 -3.83 -12.29 -8.13
CA GLY A 489 -2.89 -12.04 -7.05
C GLY A 489 -1.46 -12.56 -7.30
N ASP A 490 -1.11 -12.96 -8.53
CA ASP A 490 0.23 -13.45 -8.88
C ASP A 490 1.19 -12.29 -9.19
N THR A 491 1.58 -11.57 -8.15
CA THR A 491 2.47 -10.40 -8.27
C THR A 491 3.86 -10.76 -8.83
N ASN A 492 4.31 -12.00 -8.69
CA ASN A 492 5.62 -12.43 -9.17
C ASN A 492 5.64 -12.53 -10.70
N ARG A 493 4.64 -13.19 -11.31
CA ARG A 493 4.51 -13.24 -12.77
C ARG A 493 4.22 -11.86 -13.36
N VAL A 494 3.40 -11.05 -12.70
CA VAL A 494 3.15 -9.66 -13.10
C VAL A 494 4.45 -8.85 -13.16
N ASN A 495 5.28 -8.90 -12.12
CA ASN A 495 6.56 -8.21 -12.10
C ASN A 495 7.52 -8.68 -13.19
N THR A 496 7.55 -9.99 -13.43
CA THR A 496 8.38 -10.57 -14.49
C THR A 496 7.93 -10.06 -15.86
N TYR A 497 6.63 -10.00 -16.09
CA TYR A 497 6.04 -9.49 -17.32
C TYR A 497 6.30 -8.00 -17.50
N ILE A 498 6.10 -7.17 -16.46
CA ILE A 498 6.42 -5.73 -16.51
C ILE A 498 7.89 -5.51 -16.89
N ASN A 499 8.82 -6.24 -16.28
CA ASN A 499 10.25 -6.13 -16.61
C ASN A 499 10.52 -6.50 -18.08
N SER A 500 9.86 -7.55 -18.60
CA SER A 500 9.96 -7.95 -20.01
C SER A 500 9.47 -6.84 -20.95
N ILE A 501 8.35 -6.19 -20.63
CA ILE A 501 7.82 -5.06 -21.40
C ILE A 501 8.74 -3.82 -21.28
N GLN A 502 9.28 -3.56 -20.09
CA GLN A 502 10.24 -2.47 -19.89
C GLN A 502 11.47 -2.62 -20.78
N SER A 503 12.09 -3.80 -20.77
CA SER A 503 13.29 -4.05 -21.56
C SER A 503 13.00 -4.07 -23.06
N LYS A 504 11.89 -4.68 -23.50
CA LYS A 504 11.59 -4.85 -24.92
C LYS A 504 10.98 -3.62 -25.57
N TYR A 505 10.12 -2.88 -24.87
CA TYR A 505 9.33 -1.79 -25.44
C TYR A 505 9.59 -0.43 -24.79
N VAL A 506 9.58 -0.31 -23.46
CA VAL A 506 9.74 1.02 -22.83
C VAL A 506 11.13 1.60 -23.11
N ALA A 507 12.19 0.80 -22.93
CA ALA A 507 13.58 1.23 -23.12
C ALA A 507 13.95 1.51 -24.59
N THR A 508 13.14 1.04 -25.54
CA THR A 508 13.41 1.11 -26.98
C THR A 508 12.44 2.04 -27.72
N GLY A 509 11.60 2.78 -26.99
CA GLY A 509 10.68 3.76 -27.58
C GLY A 509 9.40 3.15 -28.17
N PHE A 510 8.94 2.03 -27.62
CA PHE A 510 7.70 1.33 -27.98
C PHE A 510 7.61 0.96 -29.47
N PRO A 511 8.55 0.19 -30.01
CA PRO A 511 8.51 -0.25 -31.40
C PRO A 511 7.32 -1.19 -31.66
N TRP A 512 6.89 -1.25 -32.94
CA TRP A 512 5.96 -2.27 -33.41
C TRP A 512 6.41 -3.68 -32.97
N PRO A 513 5.52 -4.58 -32.50
CA PRO A 513 4.05 -4.50 -32.56
C PRO A 513 3.38 -3.88 -31.32
N TRP A 514 4.01 -2.92 -30.64
CA TRP A 514 3.33 -2.14 -29.61
C TRP A 514 2.28 -1.20 -30.22
N TYR A 515 1.09 -1.13 -29.62
CA TYR A 515 -0.01 -0.28 -30.07
C TYR A 515 -0.87 0.24 -28.90
N ASN A 516 -1.90 1.04 -29.21
CA ASN A 516 -2.72 1.77 -28.24
C ASN A 516 -3.38 0.87 -27.18
N MET A 517 -3.92 -0.30 -27.55
CA MET A 517 -4.54 -1.20 -26.57
C MET A 517 -3.51 -1.73 -25.55
N GLU A 518 -2.33 -2.16 -26.02
CA GLU A 518 -1.25 -2.65 -25.15
C GLU A 518 -0.77 -1.57 -24.19
N ALA A 519 -0.69 -0.33 -24.68
CA ALA A 519 -0.41 0.84 -23.85
C ALA A 519 -1.46 1.03 -22.75
N GLY A 520 -2.75 0.90 -23.08
CA GLY A 520 -3.84 0.97 -22.11
C GLY A 520 -3.72 -0.06 -20.99
N TRP A 521 -3.56 -1.33 -21.35
CA TRP A 521 -3.38 -2.41 -20.39
C TRP A 521 -2.10 -2.27 -19.57
N PHE A 522 -1.01 -1.81 -20.16
CA PHE A 522 0.24 -1.62 -19.43
C PHE A 522 0.13 -0.50 -18.39
N MET A 523 -0.57 0.59 -18.69
CA MET A 523 -0.85 1.63 -17.70
C MET A 523 -1.69 1.09 -16.54
N ARG A 524 -2.72 0.27 -16.81
CA ARG A 524 -3.52 -0.39 -15.78
C ARG A 524 -2.70 -1.31 -14.89
N LEU A 525 -1.85 -2.13 -15.51
CA LEU A 525 -0.99 -3.08 -14.80
C LEU A 525 0.02 -2.36 -13.88
N ASN A 526 0.63 -1.27 -14.35
CA ASN A 526 1.54 -0.47 -13.53
C ASN A 526 0.78 0.26 -12.40
N ALA A 527 -0.43 0.75 -12.66
CA ALA A 527 -1.30 1.32 -11.63
C ALA A 527 -1.66 0.29 -10.55
N TYR A 528 -1.90 -0.97 -10.94
CA TYR A 528 -2.09 -2.10 -10.02
C TYR A 528 -0.93 -2.31 -9.08
N MET A 529 0.28 -2.34 -9.62
CA MET A 529 1.47 -2.52 -8.79
C MET A 529 1.75 -1.33 -7.84
N MET A 530 1.09 -0.19 -8.07
CA MET A 530 1.07 0.96 -7.15
C MET A 530 -0.13 0.96 -6.19
N GLY A 531 -0.87 -0.15 -6.09
CA GLY A 531 -1.99 -0.33 -5.15
C GLY A 531 -3.35 0.15 -5.68
N LYS A 532 -3.46 0.57 -6.94
CA LYS A 532 -4.75 0.91 -7.57
C LYS A 532 -5.32 -0.34 -8.23
N ARG A 533 -6.45 -0.89 -7.78
CA ARG A 533 -6.99 -2.14 -8.35
C ARG A 533 -7.07 -2.12 -9.90
N PRO A 534 -6.77 -3.24 -10.58
CA PRO A 534 -6.82 -3.32 -12.03
C PRO A 534 -8.29 -3.43 -12.41
N LEU A 535 -8.85 -2.29 -12.82
CA LEU A 535 -10.29 -2.03 -13.00
C LEU A 535 -11.15 -2.08 -11.73
#